data_AF-S6F9M9-F1
#
_entry.id   AF-S6F9M9-F1
#
_cell.length_a   1.000
_cell.length_b   1.000
_cell.length_c   1.000
_cell.angle_alpha   90.00
_cell.angle_beta   90.00
_cell.angle_gamma   90.00
#
_symmetry.space_group_name_H-M   'P 1'
#
loop_
_entity.id
_entity.type
_entity.pdbx_description
1 polymer ?
#
loop_
_entity_poly.entity_id
_entity_poly.type
_entity_poly.pdbx_seq_one_letter_code
_entity_poly.pdbx_strand_id
1 'polypeptide(L)'
;MEDITIIDKVANQTNLPNWWVESIAIQYFNPRKITLEKENTLWNLDYSKLDEDELAEASIYKKAVISNYKIFHNVRKEIFYKRYVKNNRLKDTDSLIKEYNEITAKGLVSKYYIAFKELEGYIESPEHILNSYYQVLDNGNIYQWRVLDSIKYCEETSNFNYLDEIFSLQDKHDYLVSLLINPEEVNKDELKDKIEEYLEWCNVVKRSLVKTLYDAHLARLANCNKEQYKNLNTSNENFPPIISSYENFTLSKGIIKSNYNFEGIFYENCCRSLDKSKYLEKVSISDTELTKNIDNIYKEKISSLIMGLSCIESYINTVGCIYFENIWDETLDFNLKSKIRFYIKLISKRTDFSEEELITINNIYGLIKLKEEIFNNDKSFEDSTIDNNTIVSILNKKLSNENLVNIDIIIKDFIILISSIGNMKLPFWLKIK
;
A
#
# COMPACT_ATOMS: atom_id res chain seq x y z
N MET A 1 22.24 24.59 -9.85
CA MET A 1 22.83 24.28 -8.54
C MET A 1 21.73 24.54 -7.54
N GLU A 2 21.34 23.55 -6.75
CA GLU A 2 20.38 23.79 -5.66
C GLU A 2 21.08 24.64 -4.60
N ASP A 3 20.43 25.69 -4.14
CA ASP A 3 20.96 26.55 -3.07
C ASP A 3 21.02 25.72 -1.77
N ILE A 4 22.23 25.54 -1.24
CA ILE A 4 22.46 24.83 0.02
C ILE A 4 21.76 25.60 1.15
N THR A 5 20.78 24.97 1.81
CA THR A 5 20.02 25.60 2.89
C THR A 5 20.78 25.55 4.21
N ILE A 6 20.38 26.36 5.19
CA ILE A 6 20.94 26.29 6.56
C ILE A 6 20.73 24.90 7.19
N ILE A 7 19.62 24.23 6.86
CA ILE A 7 19.32 22.86 7.28
C ILE A 7 20.38 21.89 6.75
N ASP A 8 20.75 22.01 5.46
CA ASP A 8 21.76 21.16 4.84
C ASP A 8 23.16 21.38 5.47
N LYS A 9 23.50 22.64 5.77
CA LYS A 9 24.79 22.96 6.43
C LYS A 9 24.87 22.33 7.82
N VAL A 10 23.86 22.57 8.66
CA VAL A 10 23.83 22.04 10.03
C VAL A 10 23.76 20.51 10.05
N ALA A 11 22.99 19.90 9.15
CA ALA A 11 22.94 18.44 9.02
C ALA A 11 24.32 17.84 8.70
N ASN A 12 25.06 18.45 7.76
CA ASN A 12 26.42 18.04 7.44
C ASN A 12 27.39 18.26 8.62
N GLN A 13 27.31 19.41 9.30
CA GLN A 13 28.15 19.74 10.46
C GLN A 13 27.93 18.77 11.64
N THR A 14 26.68 18.42 11.92
CA THR A 14 26.30 17.57 13.05
C THR A 14 26.28 16.08 12.70
N ASN A 15 26.44 15.73 11.42
CA ASN A 15 26.25 14.38 10.88
C ASN A 15 24.87 13.79 11.25
N LEU A 16 23.84 14.65 11.22
CA LEU A 16 22.45 14.28 11.47
C LEU A 16 21.63 14.37 10.19
N PRO A 17 20.51 13.63 10.09
CA PRO A 17 19.66 13.72 8.92
C PRO A 17 19.01 15.10 8.76
N ASN A 18 18.90 15.60 7.54
CA ASN A 18 18.22 16.87 7.23
C ASN A 18 16.83 16.99 7.88
N TRP A 19 16.02 15.93 7.81
CA TRP A 19 14.68 15.94 8.39
C TRP A 19 14.70 16.11 9.91
N TRP A 20 15.72 15.63 10.61
CA TRP A 20 15.87 15.79 12.06
C TRP A 20 16.17 17.26 12.38
N VAL A 21 17.16 17.84 11.69
CA VAL A 21 17.53 19.25 11.85
C VAL A 21 16.35 20.17 11.52
N GLU A 22 15.61 19.88 10.46
CA GLU A 22 14.39 20.62 10.11
C GLU A 22 13.33 20.51 11.22
N SER A 23 13.14 19.32 11.79
CA SER A 23 12.20 19.09 12.89
C SER A 23 12.59 19.89 14.14
N ILE A 24 13.88 19.98 14.45
CA ILE A 24 14.42 20.78 15.55
C ILE A 24 14.15 22.27 15.31
N ALA A 25 14.45 22.76 14.10
CA ALA A 25 14.16 24.13 13.70
C ALA A 25 12.67 24.46 13.91
N ILE A 26 11.77 23.64 13.36
CA ILE A 26 10.33 23.84 13.45
C ILE A 26 9.81 23.79 14.90
N GLN A 27 10.35 22.86 15.71
CA GLN A 27 9.88 22.60 17.07
C GLN A 27 10.39 23.61 18.10
N TYR A 28 11.63 24.09 17.94
CA TYR A 28 12.29 24.88 18.99
C TYR A 28 12.47 26.36 18.63
N PHE A 29 12.57 26.69 17.34
CA PHE A 29 12.87 28.05 16.86
C PHE A 29 11.72 28.71 16.09
N ASN A 30 10.66 27.97 15.78
CA ASN A 30 9.45 28.45 15.09
C ASN A 30 9.73 29.37 13.87
N PRO A 31 10.29 28.84 12.78
CA PRO A 31 10.64 29.60 11.57
C PRO A 31 9.41 30.00 10.73
N ARG A 32 8.19 29.96 11.29
CA ARG A 32 6.96 30.26 10.55
C ARG A 32 6.86 31.77 10.31
N LYS A 33 6.69 32.15 9.06
CA LYS A 33 6.38 33.51 8.62
C LYS A 33 4.95 33.56 8.13
N ILE A 34 4.13 34.37 8.79
CA ILE A 34 2.70 34.52 8.45
C ILE A 34 2.57 35.06 7.03
N THR A 35 1.72 34.42 6.25
CA THR A 35 1.39 34.81 4.87
C THR A 35 -0.12 34.94 4.77
N LEU A 36 -0.60 36.18 4.66
CA LEU A 36 -2.02 36.50 4.49
C LEU A 36 -2.41 36.66 3.00
N GLU A 37 -1.65 36.00 2.11
CA GLU A 37 -1.95 35.97 0.68
C GLU A 37 -3.10 34.98 0.43
N LYS A 38 -3.83 35.12 -0.69
CA LYS A 38 -5.05 34.34 -1.02
C LYS A 38 -4.76 32.86 -1.35
N GLU A 39 -3.87 32.22 -0.61
CA GLU A 39 -3.56 30.80 -0.74
C GLU A 39 -3.95 30.07 0.55
N ASN A 40 -4.16 28.76 0.45
CA ASN A 40 -4.74 27.90 1.49
C ASN A 40 -3.86 27.71 2.75
N THR A 41 -2.92 28.61 3.05
CA THR A 41 -1.95 28.50 4.14
C THR A 41 -1.84 29.77 4.98
N LEU A 42 -1.87 29.62 6.31
CA LEU A 42 -1.73 30.71 7.28
C LEU A 42 -0.27 31.23 7.39
N TRP A 43 0.72 30.41 7.03
CA TRP A 43 2.15 30.73 7.13
C TRP A 43 2.97 29.88 6.16
N ASN A 44 4.20 30.33 5.91
CA ASN A 44 5.25 29.58 5.24
C ASN A 44 6.46 29.40 6.16
N LEU A 45 7.31 28.40 5.89
CA LEU A 45 8.57 28.20 6.61
C LEU A 45 9.66 29.11 6.04
N ASP A 46 10.26 29.94 6.88
CA ASP A 46 11.35 30.85 6.55
C ASP A 46 12.54 30.60 7.49
N TYR A 47 13.48 29.78 7.03
CA TYR A 47 14.67 29.41 7.78
C TYR A 47 15.78 30.49 7.74
N SER A 48 15.59 31.59 7.02
CA SER A 48 16.63 32.63 6.87
C SER A 48 16.98 33.37 8.16
N LYS A 49 16.12 33.27 9.17
CA LYS A 49 16.26 33.93 10.48
C LYS A 49 16.93 33.05 11.54
N LEU A 50 17.24 31.80 11.21
CA LEU A 50 17.88 30.88 12.14
C LEU A 50 19.37 31.15 12.20
N ASP A 51 19.92 31.10 13.42
CA ASP A 51 21.36 31.07 13.63
C ASP A 51 21.88 29.63 13.41
N GLU A 52 22.98 29.50 12.67
CA GLU A 52 23.54 28.20 12.27
C GLU A 52 24.11 27.45 13.48
N ASP A 53 24.82 28.16 14.37
CA ASP A 53 25.47 27.58 15.55
C ASP A 53 24.43 27.20 16.62
N GLU A 54 23.43 28.06 16.88
CA GLU A 54 22.34 27.73 17.81
C GLU A 54 21.53 26.52 17.34
N LEU A 55 21.26 26.42 16.03
CA LEU A 55 20.54 25.28 15.46
C LEU A 55 21.37 24.00 15.53
N ALA A 56 22.68 24.07 15.29
CA ALA A 56 23.60 22.94 15.42
C ALA A 56 23.66 22.43 16.86
N GLU A 57 23.78 23.34 17.84
CA GLU A 57 23.75 23.02 19.26
C GLU A 57 22.42 22.33 19.62
N ALA A 58 21.29 22.94 19.28
CA ALA A 58 19.98 22.39 19.57
C ALA A 58 19.77 21.01 18.94
N SER A 59 20.26 20.79 17.71
CA SER A 59 20.10 19.52 16.99
C SER A 59 20.80 18.35 17.69
N ILE A 60 21.89 18.61 18.42
CA ILE A 60 22.65 17.62 19.19
C ILE A 60 22.02 17.38 20.57
N TYR A 61 21.62 18.46 21.26
CA TYR A 61 21.21 18.39 22.67
C TYR A 61 19.72 18.09 22.87
N LYS A 62 18.82 18.55 21.98
CA LYS A 62 17.41 18.21 22.07
C LYS A 62 17.22 16.76 21.62
N LYS A 63 16.62 15.95 22.49
CA LYS A 63 16.50 14.50 22.30
C LYS A 63 15.20 14.05 21.69
N ALA A 64 14.15 14.88 21.68
CA ALA A 64 12.83 14.49 21.20
C ALA A 64 12.18 15.61 20.38
N VAL A 65 11.40 15.23 19.37
CA VAL A 65 10.63 16.16 18.53
C VAL A 65 9.27 15.56 18.21
N ILE A 66 8.25 16.41 18.13
CA ILE A 66 6.98 16.08 17.48
C ILE A 66 7.11 16.58 16.04
N SER A 67 7.72 15.76 15.18
CA SER A 67 8.01 16.17 13.81
C SER A 67 6.85 15.92 12.86
N ASN A 68 6.76 16.74 11.81
CA ASN A 68 5.87 16.52 10.66
C ASN A 68 6.37 15.40 9.74
N TYR A 69 7.30 14.59 10.22
CA TYR A 69 7.82 13.44 9.52
C TYR A 69 7.27 12.17 10.12
N LYS A 70 6.85 11.27 9.23
CA LYS A 70 6.58 9.89 9.55
C LYS A 70 7.71 9.03 9.02
N ILE A 71 8.32 8.27 9.90
CA ILE A 71 9.42 7.37 9.57
C ILE A 71 8.87 6.00 9.21
N PHE A 72 9.15 5.59 7.98
CA PHE A 72 8.92 4.25 7.48
C PHE A 72 10.24 3.47 7.46
N HIS A 73 10.19 2.16 7.61
CA HIS A 73 11.35 1.27 7.54
C HIS A 73 10.98 -0.07 6.90
N ASN A 74 11.95 -0.98 6.74
CA ASN A 74 11.79 -2.33 6.18
C ASN A 74 11.35 -2.39 4.70
N VAL A 75 11.31 -1.25 4.00
CA VAL A 75 10.96 -1.15 2.59
C VAL A 75 11.92 -0.20 1.88
N ARG A 76 12.25 -0.47 0.62
CA ARG A 76 13.07 0.45 -0.18
C ARG A 76 12.29 1.72 -0.53
N LYS A 77 12.99 2.85 -0.60
CA LYS A 77 12.41 4.16 -0.91
C LYS A 77 11.61 4.12 -2.21
N GLU A 78 12.18 3.57 -3.27
CA GLU A 78 11.57 3.52 -4.61
C GLU A 78 10.27 2.70 -4.60
N ILE A 79 10.26 1.60 -3.85
CA ILE A 79 9.08 0.73 -3.71
C ILE A 79 8.00 1.44 -2.91
N PHE A 80 8.37 2.06 -1.78
CA PHE A 80 7.45 2.84 -0.96
C PHE A 80 6.77 3.95 -1.77
N TYR A 81 7.52 4.79 -2.48
CA TYR A 81 6.92 5.86 -3.28
C TYR A 81 6.06 5.32 -4.43
N LYS A 82 6.50 4.27 -5.12
CA LYS A 82 5.75 3.67 -6.23
C LYS A 82 4.45 3.00 -5.77
N ARG A 83 4.47 2.23 -4.67
CA ARG A 83 3.34 1.39 -4.25
C ARG A 83 2.49 1.97 -3.13
N TYR A 84 3.00 2.92 -2.35
CA TYR A 84 2.27 3.55 -1.26
C TYR A 84 1.85 4.98 -1.61
N VAL A 85 2.78 5.84 -2.05
CA VAL A 85 2.47 7.26 -2.30
C VAL A 85 1.68 7.46 -3.61
N LYS A 86 2.17 6.87 -4.71
CA LYS A 86 1.51 7.01 -6.03
C LYS A 86 0.17 6.27 -6.09
N ASN A 87 0.08 5.15 -5.39
CA ASN A 87 -1.05 4.24 -5.44
C ASN A 87 -2.13 4.53 -4.38
N ASN A 88 -1.85 5.14 -3.22
CA ASN A 88 -2.92 5.53 -2.27
C ASN A 88 -3.86 6.62 -2.81
N ARG A 89 -3.48 7.31 -3.90
CA ARG A 89 -4.42 8.17 -4.66
C ARG A 89 -5.46 7.36 -5.45
N LEU A 90 -5.24 6.07 -5.63
CA LEU A 90 -6.13 5.10 -6.28
C LEU A 90 -6.64 4.13 -5.19
N LYS A 91 -7.92 4.24 -4.80
CA LYS A 91 -8.54 3.52 -3.66
C LYS A 91 -8.53 1.97 -3.72
N ASP A 92 -7.81 1.35 -4.64
CA ASP A 92 -7.85 -0.08 -4.94
C ASP A 92 -6.46 -0.65 -5.27
N THR A 93 -5.60 -0.86 -4.27
CA THR A 93 -4.33 -1.60 -4.47
C THR A 93 -4.13 -2.72 -3.48
N ASP A 94 -3.56 -3.83 -3.96
CA ASP A 94 -3.02 -4.89 -3.11
C ASP A 94 -2.08 -4.28 -2.08
N SER A 95 -2.35 -4.58 -0.83
CA SER A 95 -1.59 -4.08 0.30
C SER A 95 -0.15 -4.61 0.18
N LEU A 96 0.80 -3.71 -0.11
CA LEU A 96 2.26 -3.93 -0.10
C LEU A 96 2.76 -4.78 1.08
N ILE A 97 1.98 -4.75 2.16
CA ILE A 97 2.24 -5.25 3.49
C ILE A 97 0.99 -5.92 4.02
N LYS A 98 1.15 -6.95 4.86
CA LYS A 98 0.01 -7.58 5.53
C LYS A 98 -0.56 -6.64 6.60
N GLU A 99 0.31 -5.93 7.34
CA GLU A 99 -0.10 -4.97 8.36
C GLU A 99 0.69 -3.65 8.29
N TYR A 100 0.01 -2.52 8.48
CA TYR A 100 0.59 -1.17 8.36
C TYR A 100 1.68 -0.82 9.39
N ASN A 101 1.61 -1.46 10.54
CA ASN A 101 2.62 -1.42 11.59
C ASN A 101 3.97 -2.06 11.18
N GLU A 102 4.04 -2.86 10.11
CA GLU A 102 5.28 -3.57 9.72
C GLU A 102 6.29 -2.67 9.01
N ILE A 103 5.80 -1.59 8.39
CA ILE A 103 6.65 -0.57 7.74
C ILE A 103 6.68 0.74 8.50
N THR A 104 5.80 0.96 9.47
CA THR A 104 5.84 2.16 10.31
C THR A 104 6.58 1.83 11.60
N ALA A 105 7.70 2.51 11.87
CA ALA A 105 8.49 2.22 13.07
C ALA A 105 7.68 2.50 14.36
N LYS A 106 7.71 1.55 15.29
CA LYS A 106 7.10 1.62 16.64
C LYS A 106 8.14 1.31 17.73
N GLY A 107 9.19 2.09 17.76
CA GLY A 107 10.37 1.91 18.59
C GLY A 107 11.60 2.25 17.80
N LEU A 108 12.64 1.43 17.91
CA LEU A 108 13.88 1.62 17.17
C LEU A 108 13.62 1.67 15.66
N VAL A 109 14.13 2.71 15.02
CA VAL A 109 14.10 2.89 13.58
C VAL A 109 15.28 2.13 12.96
N SER A 110 15.02 1.40 11.87
CA SER A 110 16.11 0.73 11.13
C SER A 110 17.02 1.77 10.49
N LYS A 111 18.31 1.49 10.34
CA LYS A 111 19.24 2.34 9.56
C LYS A 111 18.78 2.61 8.13
N TYR A 112 17.93 1.74 7.56
CA TYR A 112 17.40 1.87 6.21
C TYR A 112 15.96 2.39 6.24
N TYR A 113 15.80 3.55 6.86
CA TYR A 113 14.51 4.20 6.99
C TYR A 113 14.23 5.19 5.85
N ILE A 114 12.98 5.60 5.74
CA ILE A 114 12.48 6.64 4.85
C ILE A 114 11.75 7.64 5.75
N ALA A 115 12.29 8.86 5.86
CA ALA A 115 11.56 9.97 6.44
C ALA A 115 10.59 10.52 5.38
N PHE A 116 9.30 10.38 5.63
CA PHE A 116 8.24 10.89 4.76
C PHE A 116 7.65 12.15 5.40
N LYS A 117 7.80 13.29 4.74
CA LYS A 117 7.22 14.56 5.18
C LYS A 117 5.72 14.51 4.94
N GLU A 118 4.93 14.59 6.00
CA GLU A 118 3.49 14.82 5.88
C GLU A 118 3.28 16.26 5.39
N LEU A 119 2.23 16.49 4.59
CA LEU A 119 2.00 17.81 4.01
C LEU A 119 1.80 18.84 5.12
N GLU A 120 2.71 19.80 5.22
CA GLU A 120 2.52 21.00 6.01
C GLU A 120 1.74 22.01 5.18
N GLY A 121 0.63 22.53 5.72
CA GLY A 121 -0.09 23.63 5.09
C GLY A 121 -1.35 23.23 4.34
N TYR A 122 -2.22 22.43 4.96
CA TYR A 122 -3.65 22.63 4.74
C TYR A 122 -4.26 23.21 6.01
N ILE A 123 -5.39 23.88 5.85
CA ILE A 123 -6.34 24.39 6.85
C ILE A 123 -6.86 23.30 7.82
N GLU A 124 -6.19 22.16 7.91
CA GLU A 124 -6.65 21.01 8.67
C GLU A 124 -5.94 20.97 10.03
N SER A 125 -6.76 21.07 11.07
CA SER A 125 -6.64 20.55 12.44
C SER A 125 -5.28 20.62 13.16
N PRO A 126 -5.20 21.20 14.38
CA PRO A 126 -4.10 21.01 15.33
C PRO A 126 -3.74 19.58 15.71
N GLU A 127 -4.52 18.56 15.30
CA GLU A 127 -4.05 17.18 15.28
C GLU A 127 -2.77 17.02 14.42
N HIS A 128 -2.64 17.80 13.35
CA HIS A 128 -1.40 17.89 12.54
C HIS A 128 -0.28 18.65 13.23
N ILE A 129 -0.61 19.55 14.16
CA ILE A 129 0.40 20.20 15.00
C ILE A 129 0.99 19.17 15.96
N LEU A 130 0.18 18.24 16.48
CA LEU A 130 0.66 17.24 17.44
C LEU A 130 1.20 15.98 16.81
N ASN A 131 1.06 15.82 15.49
CA ASN A 131 1.43 14.66 14.69
C ASN A 131 0.98 13.30 15.29
N SER A 132 0.81 12.28 14.46
CA SER A 132 0.51 10.95 15.01
C SER A 132 1.70 10.35 15.78
N TYR A 133 2.92 10.89 15.58
CA TYR A 133 4.16 10.32 16.06
C TYR A 133 5.10 11.39 16.63
N TYR A 134 5.96 10.95 17.55
CA TYR A 134 7.14 11.69 17.97
C TYR A 134 8.40 10.85 17.75
N GLN A 135 9.52 11.52 17.58
CA GLN A 135 10.80 10.90 17.34
C GLN A 135 11.79 11.28 18.42
N VAL A 136 12.65 10.33 18.78
CA VAL A 136 13.71 10.51 19.77
C VAL A 136 15.05 10.16 19.15
N LEU A 137 16.05 11.01 19.33
CA LEU A 137 17.45 10.71 19.03
C LEU A 137 18.16 10.43 20.35
N ASP A 138 18.37 9.15 20.65
CA ASP A 138 19.04 8.72 21.87
C ASP A 138 20.22 7.80 21.53
N ASN A 139 21.40 8.13 22.06
CA ASN A 139 22.64 7.39 21.83
C ASN A 139 22.94 7.09 20.33
N GLY A 140 22.67 8.06 19.45
CA GLY A 140 22.87 7.93 18.01
C GLY A 140 21.81 7.08 17.28
N ASN A 141 20.81 6.58 18.00
CA ASN A 141 19.70 5.81 17.44
C ASN A 141 18.45 6.67 17.37
N ILE A 142 17.68 6.48 16.29
CA ILE A 142 16.38 7.13 16.13
C ILE A 142 15.31 6.16 16.62
N TYR A 143 14.37 6.67 17.40
CA TYR A 143 13.16 5.98 17.79
C TYR A 143 11.95 6.74 17.28
N GLN A 144 10.87 6.02 16.95
CA GLN A 144 9.58 6.60 16.63
C GLN A 144 8.49 5.92 17.42
N TRP A 145 7.62 6.73 18.03
CA TRP A 145 6.53 6.26 18.86
C TRP A 145 5.25 7.00 18.52
N ARG A 146 4.11 6.34 18.68
CA ARG A 146 2.81 6.98 18.52
C ARG A 146 2.50 7.79 19.78
N VAL A 147 2.17 9.08 19.63
CA VAL A 147 1.96 10.01 20.75
C VAL A 147 0.91 9.47 21.72
N LEU A 148 -0.29 9.15 21.23
CA LEU A 148 -1.40 8.67 22.05
C LEU A 148 -1.13 7.33 22.77
N ASP A 149 -0.35 6.44 22.15
CA ASP A 149 -0.01 5.15 22.78
C ASP A 149 1.01 5.33 23.91
N SER A 150 1.90 6.32 23.81
CA SER A 150 2.95 6.59 24.81
C SER A 150 2.45 7.30 26.06
N ILE A 151 1.40 8.13 25.94
CA ILE A 151 0.84 8.90 27.07
C ILE A 151 0.37 7.96 28.20
N LYS A 152 -0.14 6.77 27.88
CA LYS A 152 -0.59 5.77 28.88
C LYS A 152 0.51 5.22 29.80
N TYR A 153 1.80 5.41 29.45
CA TYR A 153 2.94 4.85 30.17
C TYR A 153 3.59 5.82 31.15
N CYS A 154 3.07 7.04 31.29
CA CYS A 154 3.57 8.02 32.23
C CYS A 154 2.50 8.24 33.32
N GLU A 155 2.75 7.78 34.55
CA GLU A 155 1.82 7.90 35.69
C GLU A 155 1.43 9.36 36.00
N GLU A 156 2.29 10.32 35.61
CA GLU A 156 2.08 11.77 35.77
C GLU A 156 1.15 12.40 34.72
N THR A 157 0.75 11.67 33.67
CA THR A 157 -0.22 12.17 32.66
C THR A 157 -1.64 12.33 33.20
N SER A 158 -1.90 11.81 34.40
CA SER A 158 -3.12 12.10 35.15
C SER A 158 -3.25 13.58 35.55
N ASN A 159 -2.15 14.33 35.61
CA ASN A 159 -2.14 15.74 36.03
C ASN A 159 -2.16 16.75 34.86
N PHE A 160 -2.03 16.30 33.61
CA PHE A 160 -2.09 17.17 32.43
C PHE A 160 -3.12 16.57 31.48
N ASN A 161 -4.33 17.14 31.44
CA ASN A 161 -5.42 16.63 30.61
C ASN A 161 -5.17 17.04 29.15
N TYR A 162 -4.17 16.41 28.52
CA TYR A 162 -3.75 16.70 27.15
C TYR A 162 -4.94 16.73 26.19
N LEU A 163 -5.93 15.85 26.36
CA LEU A 163 -7.12 15.85 25.50
C LEU A 163 -7.83 17.21 25.48
N ASP A 164 -8.03 17.85 26.63
CA ASP A 164 -8.70 19.14 26.70
C ASP A 164 -7.88 20.25 26.03
N GLU A 165 -6.55 20.23 26.19
CA GLU A 165 -5.66 21.19 25.53
C GLU A 165 -5.63 20.98 24.02
N ILE A 166 -5.59 19.74 23.53
CA ILE A 166 -5.62 19.39 22.11
C ILE A 166 -6.94 19.84 21.47
N PHE A 167 -8.08 19.56 22.11
CA PHE A 167 -9.39 20.03 21.64
C PHE A 167 -9.46 21.57 21.65
N SER A 168 -8.91 22.22 22.67
CA SER A 168 -8.89 23.70 22.72
C SER A 168 -8.06 24.36 21.62
N LEU A 169 -7.00 23.68 21.14
CA LEU A 169 -6.26 24.14 19.97
C LEU A 169 -7.14 24.06 18.72
N GLN A 170 -7.92 22.97 18.57
CA GLN A 170 -8.79 22.73 17.41
C GLN A 170 -9.81 23.85 17.22
N ASP A 171 -10.51 24.19 18.30
CA ASP A 171 -11.51 25.25 18.27
C ASP A 171 -10.91 26.61 17.86
N LYS A 172 -9.71 26.94 18.35
CA LYS A 172 -9.01 28.18 17.97
C LYS A 172 -8.51 28.16 16.53
N HIS A 173 -8.05 27.02 16.05
CA HIS A 173 -7.63 26.86 14.67
C HIS A 173 -8.82 27.07 13.72
N ASP A 174 -9.94 26.41 13.99
CA ASP A 174 -11.16 26.52 13.18
C ASP A 174 -11.71 27.94 13.18
N TYR A 175 -11.59 28.65 14.32
CA TYR A 175 -11.86 30.08 14.40
C TYR A 175 -10.95 30.90 13.46
N LEU A 176 -9.62 30.72 13.51
CA LEU A 176 -8.68 31.46 12.63
C LEU A 176 -8.93 31.19 11.15
N VAL A 177 -9.24 29.94 10.81
CA VAL A 177 -9.61 29.52 9.45
C VAL A 177 -10.88 30.23 9.00
N SER A 178 -11.89 30.31 9.87
CA SER A 178 -13.14 31.02 9.54
C SER A 178 -12.91 32.50 9.25
N LEU A 179 -11.96 33.15 9.94
CA LEU A 179 -11.58 34.55 9.69
C LEU A 179 -10.84 34.73 8.36
N LEU A 180 -10.09 33.73 7.89
CA LEU A 180 -9.43 33.76 6.57
C LEU A 180 -10.41 33.61 5.41
N ILE A 181 -11.45 32.78 5.57
CA ILE A 181 -12.47 32.52 4.54
C ILE A 181 -13.38 33.74 4.34
N ASN A 182 -13.57 34.56 5.38
CA ASN A 182 -14.37 35.79 5.35
C ASN A 182 -13.50 37.05 5.57
N PRO A 183 -12.57 37.38 4.65
CA PRO A 183 -11.58 38.44 4.85
C PRO A 183 -12.16 39.86 4.81
N GLU A 184 -13.43 40.03 4.44
CA GLU A 184 -14.11 41.33 4.38
C GLU A 184 -14.49 41.89 5.76
N GLU A 185 -14.45 41.04 6.81
CA GLU A 185 -14.86 41.40 8.18
C GLU A 185 -13.70 41.61 9.16
N VAL A 186 -12.44 41.39 8.73
CA VAL A 186 -11.30 41.28 9.65
C VAL A 186 -10.14 42.17 9.24
N ASN A 187 -9.65 42.99 10.17
CA ASN A 187 -8.42 43.74 9.99
C ASN A 187 -7.23 42.77 9.85
N LYS A 188 -6.44 42.91 8.77
CA LYS A 188 -5.29 42.03 8.49
C LYS A 188 -4.25 42.03 9.61
N ASP A 189 -4.01 43.17 10.24
CA ASP A 189 -3.05 43.26 11.34
C ASP A 189 -3.58 42.52 12.58
N GLU A 190 -4.88 42.64 12.87
CA GLU A 190 -5.53 41.91 13.97
C GLU A 190 -5.53 40.40 13.72
N LEU A 191 -5.75 39.96 12.48
CA LEU A 191 -5.66 38.55 12.11
C LEU A 191 -4.24 38.02 12.28
N LYS A 192 -3.23 38.82 11.89
CA LYS A 192 -1.82 38.46 12.08
C LYS A 192 -1.50 38.28 13.57
N ASP A 193 -1.92 39.21 14.42
CA ASP A 193 -1.71 39.12 15.87
C ASP A 193 -2.35 37.86 16.46
N LYS A 194 -3.57 37.51 16.04
CA LYS A 194 -4.25 36.27 16.48
C LYS A 194 -3.54 35.00 16.01
N ILE A 195 -2.95 35.01 14.80
CA ILE A 195 -2.14 33.89 14.31
C ILE A 195 -0.83 33.78 15.11
N GLU A 196 -0.16 34.89 15.43
CA GLU A 196 1.04 34.90 16.27
C GLU A 196 0.73 34.33 17.67
N GLU A 197 -0.36 34.75 18.30
CA GLU A 197 -0.82 34.23 19.60
C GLU A 197 -1.07 32.72 19.53
N TYR A 198 -1.76 32.26 18.48
CA TYR A 198 -2.04 30.84 18.28
C TYR A 198 -0.76 30.02 18.08
N LEU A 199 0.18 30.51 17.28
CA LEU A 199 1.46 29.84 17.05
C LEU A 199 2.29 29.75 18.34
N GLU A 200 2.30 30.80 19.16
CA GLU A 200 2.99 30.79 20.44
C GLU A 200 2.35 29.78 21.39
N TRP A 201 1.02 29.72 21.43
CA TRP A 201 0.32 28.74 22.26
C TRP A 201 0.60 27.29 21.83
N CYS A 202 0.64 27.04 20.52
CA CYS A 202 1.05 25.76 19.96
C CYS A 202 2.48 25.38 20.40
N ASN A 203 3.40 26.34 20.41
CA ASN A 203 4.77 26.11 20.86
C ASN A 203 4.84 25.76 22.35
N VAL A 204 4.04 26.41 23.19
CA VAL A 204 3.93 26.11 24.62
C VAL A 204 3.46 24.67 24.84
N VAL A 205 2.35 24.28 24.20
CA VAL A 205 1.80 22.91 24.31
C VAL A 205 2.78 21.87 23.79
N LYS A 206 3.43 22.11 22.64
CA LYS A 206 4.42 21.17 22.12
C LYS A 206 5.63 21.02 23.04
N ARG A 207 6.14 22.12 23.60
CA ARG A 207 7.31 22.09 24.49
C ARG A 207 7.01 21.32 25.78
N SER A 208 5.82 21.46 26.36
CA SER A 208 5.42 20.67 27.53
C SER A 208 5.31 19.19 27.17
N LEU A 209 4.62 18.88 26.06
CA LEU A 209 4.37 17.51 25.63
C LEU A 209 5.65 16.77 25.25
N VAL A 210 6.58 17.40 24.53
CA VAL A 210 7.85 16.76 24.12
C VAL A 210 8.65 16.27 25.33
N LYS A 211 8.64 17.02 26.44
CA LYS A 211 9.32 16.59 27.67
C LYS A 211 8.68 15.31 28.21
N THR A 212 7.35 15.30 28.38
CA THR A 212 6.61 14.12 28.85
C THR A 212 6.80 12.91 27.92
N LEU A 213 6.84 13.11 26.60
CA LEU A 213 7.06 12.04 25.64
C LEU A 213 8.49 11.48 25.69
N TYR A 214 9.49 12.33 26.00
CA TYR A 214 10.86 11.87 26.23
C TYR A 214 10.97 11.06 27.52
N ASP A 215 10.33 11.51 28.61
CA ASP A 215 10.30 10.76 29.88
C ASP A 215 9.59 9.41 29.71
N ALA A 216 8.49 9.36 28.94
CA ALA A 216 7.81 8.12 28.58
C ALA A 216 8.71 7.17 27.76
N HIS A 217 9.54 7.72 26.86
CA HIS A 217 10.53 6.92 26.14
C HIS A 217 11.56 6.28 27.07
N LEU A 218 12.13 7.07 28.01
CA LEU A 218 13.08 6.56 28.99
C LEU A 218 12.47 5.48 29.89
N ALA A 219 11.26 5.71 30.40
CA ALA A 219 10.51 4.74 31.20
C ALA A 219 10.26 3.43 30.43
N ARG A 220 9.90 3.55 29.14
CA ARG A 220 9.68 2.38 28.29
C ARG A 220 10.97 1.59 28.08
N LEU A 221 12.10 2.26 27.82
CA LEU A 221 13.39 1.58 27.70
C LEU A 221 13.81 0.88 29.00
N ALA A 222 13.60 1.52 30.15
CA ALA A 222 13.95 0.95 31.45
C ALA A 222 13.12 -0.30 31.80
N ASN A 223 11.85 -0.35 31.40
CA ASN A 223 10.92 -1.44 31.74
C ASN A 223 10.89 -2.60 30.74
N CYS A 224 11.62 -2.50 29.62
CA CYS A 224 11.64 -3.56 28.61
C CYS A 224 12.69 -4.62 28.93
N ASN A 225 12.26 -5.87 29.12
CA ASN A 225 13.19 -6.99 29.09
C ASN A 225 13.70 -7.26 27.65
N LYS A 226 14.76 -8.06 27.49
CA LYS A 226 15.39 -8.32 26.16
C LYS A 226 14.40 -8.86 25.11
N GLU A 227 13.41 -9.66 25.51
CA GLU A 227 12.42 -10.22 24.57
C GLU A 227 11.36 -9.19 24.17
N GLN A 228 10.89 -8.39 25.13
CA GLN A 228 9.98 -7.26 24.88
C GLN A 228 10.65 -6.21 24.00
N TYR A 229 11.94 -5.93 24.23
CA TYR A 229 12.72 -5.02 23.40
C TYR A 229 12.82 -5.52 21.94
N LYS A 230 13.03 -6.82 21.72
CA LYS A 230 13.00 -7.43 20.39
C LYS A 230 11.62 -7.39 19.73
N ASN A 231 10.55 -7.54 20.50
CA ASN A 231 9.18 -7.49 19.98
C ASN A 231 8.70 -6.07 19.70
N LEU A 232 9.20 -5.07 20.44
CA LEU A 232 8.96 -3.65 20.19
C LEU A 232 9.73 -3.15 18.96
N ASN A 233 10.93 -3.68 18.74
CA ASN A 233 11.78 -3.29 17.63
C ASN A 233 11.54 -4.22 16.43
N THR A 234 10.49 -3.95 15.67
CA THR A 234 10.23 -4.53 14.35
C THR A 234 11.19 -4.01 13.27
N SER A 235 12.42 -3.66 13.63
CA SER A 235 13.43 -3.17 12.69
C SER A 235 14.26 -4.35 12.16
N ASN A 236 14.29 -4.55 10.86
CA ASN A 236 15.30 -5.41 10.24
C ASN A 236 16.63 -4.64 10.15
N GLU A 237 17.73 -5.29 10.53
CA GLU A 237 19.10 -4.75 10.42
C GLU A 237 19.62 -4.79 8.97
N ASN A 238 19.03 -5.65 8.13
CA ASN A 238 19.42 -5.85 6.74
C ASN A 238 18.76 -4.85 5.81
N PHE A 239 19.42 -4.60 4.67
CA PHE A 239 18.88 -3.73 3.64
C PHE A 239 17.59 -4.35 3.08
N PRO A 240 16.48 -3.60 2.99
CA PRO A 240 15.23 -4.14 2.48
C PRO A 240 15.39 -4.76 1.08
N PRO A 241 14.74 -5.91 0.79
CA PRO A 241 14.81 -6.54 -0.51
C PRO A 241 14.11 -5.71 -1.59
N ILE A 242 14.39 -6.03 -2.86
CA ILE A 242 13.55 -5.56 -3.97
C ILE A 242 12.31 -6.45 -3.97
N ILE A 243 11.14 -5.83 -3.96
CA ILE A 243 9.84 -6.49 -3.95
C ILE A 243 9.06 -5.96 -5.16
N SER A 244 8.59 -6.88 -6.01
CA SER A 244 7.82 -6.52 -7.20
C SER A 244 6.41 -6.02 -6.83
N SER A 245 5.62 -5.63 -7.83
CA SER A 245 4.19 -5.32 -7.63
C SER A 245 3.33 -6.56 -7.39
N TYR A 246 3.88 -7.75 -7.64
CA TYR A 246 3.20 -9.04 -7.51
C TYR A 246 3.58 -9.77 -6.23
N GLU A 247 4.30 -9.10 -5.33
CA GLU A 247 4.71 -9.66 -4.07
C GLU A 247 4.20 -8.79 -2.93
N ASN A 248 3.84 -9.42 -1.83
CA ASN A 248 3.58 -8.76 -0.55
C ASN A 248 4.58 -9.29 0.47
N PHE A 249 4.82 -8.54 1.52
CA PHE A 249 5.71 -9.01 2.59
C PHE A 249 5.13 -8.78 3.97
N THR A 250 5.69 -9.51 4.92
CA THR A 250 5.42 -9.43 6.36
C THR A 250 6.73 -9.49 7.11
N LEU A 251 6.76 -8.98 8.33
CA LEU A 251 7.91 -9.09 9.22
C LEU A 251 7.61 -10.09 10.34
N SER A 252 8.32 -11.21 10.33
CA SER A 252 8.19 -12.25 11.36
C SER A 252 9.51 -12.41 12.10
N LYS A 253 9.55 -12.02 13.38
CA LYS A 253 10.75 -12.10 14.24
C LYS A 253 11.97 -11.36 13.66
N GLY A 254 11.75 -10.17 13.10
CA GLY A 254 12.80 -9.35 12.47
C GLY A 254 13.25 -9.83 11.09
N ILE A 255 12.65 -10.89 10.55
CA ILE A 255 12.95 -11.43 9.22
C ILE A 255 11.83 -11.03 8.26
N ILE A 256 12.22 -10.42 7.14
CA ILE A 256 11.29 -10.13 6.04
C ILE A 256 10.95 -11.44 5.35
N LYS A 257 9.66 -11.76 5.28
CA LYS A 257 9.12 -12.87 4.51
C LYS A 257 8.24 -12.29 3.40
N SER A 258 8.44 -12.72 2.16
CA SER A 258 7.57 -12.35 1.04
C SER A 258 6.69 -13.52 0.63
N ASN A 259 5.54 -13.17 0.05
CA ASN A 259 4.69 -14.06 -0.71
C ASN A 259 4.43 -13.43 -2.08
N TYR A 260 4.10 -14.24 -3.08
CA TYR A 260 3.81 -13.81 -4.45
C TYR A 260 2.36 -14.11 -4.83
N ASN A 261 1.77 -13.23 -5.63
CA ASN A 261 0.41 -13.27 -6.14
C ASN A 261 0.49 -13.18 -7.67
N PHE A 262 0.49 -14.33 -8.35
CA PHE A 262 0.66 -14.40 -9.81
C PHE A 262 -0.66 -14.34 -10.59
N GLU A 263 -1.81 -14.43 -9.92
CA GLU A 263 -3.12 -14.47 -10.56
C GLU A 263 -3.36 -13.29 -11.51
N GLY A 264 -2.94 -12.08 -11.14
CA GLY A 264 -3.05 -10.89 -12.00
C GLY A 264 -2.16 -10.96 -13.24
N ILE A 265 -0.94 -11.51 -13.13
CA ILE A 265 -0.03 -11.73 -14.27
C ILE A 265 -0.67 -12.71 -15.25
N PHE A 266 -1.23 -13.80 -14.73
CA PHE A 266 -1.88 -14.81 -15.56
C PHE A 266 -3.12 -14.24 -16.26
N TYR A 267 -3.92 -13.43 -15.57
CA TYR A 267 -5.08 -12.78 -16.18
C TYR A 267 -4.69 -11.79 -17.29
N GLU A 268 -3.70 -10.92 -17.04
CA GLU A 268 -3.20 -9.97 -18.04
C GLU A 268 -2.67 -10.69 -19.28
N ASN A 269 -1.89 -11.76 -19.09
CA ASN A 269 -1.37 -12.54 -20.22
C ASN A 269 -2.47 -13.30 -20.96
N CYS A 270 -3.49 -13.80 -20.26
CA CYS A 270 -4.67 -14.42 -20.87
C CYS A 270 -5.36 -13.44 -21.83
N CYS A 271 -5.64 -12.22 -21.37
CA CYS A 271 -6.28 -11.17 -22.16
C CYS A 271 -5.40 -10.75 -23.34
N ARG A 272 -4.10 -10.49 -23.10
CA ARG A 272 -3.15 -10.07 -24.14
C ARG A 272 -3.04 -11.09 -25.27
N SER A 273 -2.96 -12.38 -24.95
CA SER A 273 -2.93 -13.44 -25.97
C SER A 273 -4.28 -13.58 -26.68
N LEU A 274 -5.40 -13.43 -25.98
CA LEU A 274 -6.73 -13.40 -26.61
C LEU A 274 -6.85 -12.27 -27.63
N ASP A 275 -6.51 -11.04 -27.24
CA ASP A 275 -6.57 -9.85 -28.11
C ASP A 275 -5.65 -9.99 -29.31
N LYS A 276 -4.45 -10.53 -29.11
CA LYS A 276 -3.51 -10.79 -30.20
C LYS A 276 -4.04 -11.83 -31.18
N SER A 277 -4.70 -12.89 -30.69
CA SER A 277 -5.34 -13.87 -31.58
C SER A 277 -6.47 -13.25 -32.41
N LYS A 278 -7.35 -12.45 -31.77
CA LYS A 278 -8.44 -11.70 -32.44
C LYS A 278 -7.91 -10.72 -33.48
N TYR A 279 -6.79 -10.04 -33.17
CA TYR A 279 -6.12 -9.16 -34.10
C TYR A 279 -5.60 -9.91 -35.32
N LEU A 280 -4.89 -11.03 -35.13
CA LEU A 280 -4.34 -11.84 -36.21
C LEU A 280 -5.43 -12.40 -37.13
N GLU A 281 -6.56 -12.83 -36.57
CA GLU A 281 -7.75 -13.24 -37.34
C GLU A 281 -8.29 -12.07 -38.18
N LYS A 282 -8.45 -10.88 -37.57
CA LYS A 282 -8.99 -9.69 -38.23
C LYS A 282 -8.13 -9.19 -39.39
N VAL A 283 -6.79 -9.25 -39.27
CA VAL A 283 -5.88 -8.80 -40.32
C VAL A 283 -5.64 -9.86 -41.41
N SER A 284 -6.09 -11.09 -41.20
CA SER A 284 -5.99 -12.17 -42.19
C SER A 284 -7.22 -12.17 -43.09
N ILE A 285 -7.23 -11.23 -44.06
CA ILE A 285 -8.41 -10.96 -44.91
C ILE A 285 -8.51 -11.99 -46.05
N SER A 286 -7.40 -12.62 -46.42
CA SER A 286 -7.32 -13.68 -47.44
C SER A 286 -6.87 -15.03 -46.89
N ASP A 287 -7.23 -16.12 -47.57
CA ASP A 287 -6.79 -17.49 -47.21
C ASP A 287 -5.27 -17.64 -47.16
N THR A 288 -4.56 -16.88 -48.01
CA THR A 288 -3.09 -16.90 -48.04
C THR A 288 -2.50 -16.26 -46.79
N GLU A 289 -3.09 -15.17 -46.30
CA GLU A 289 -2.69 -14.52 -45.05
C GLU A 289 -3.08 -15.35 -43.84
N LEU A 290 -4.29 -15.92 -43.84
CA LEU A 290 -4.76 -16.82 -42.79
C LEU A 290 -3.82 -18.02 -42.65
N THR A 291 -3.44 -18.65 -43.76
CA THR A 291 -2.49 -19.78 -43.76
C THR A 291 -1.13 -19.39 -43.18
N LYS A 292 -0.65 -18.15 -43.43
CA LYS A 292 0.60 -17.66 -42.84
C LYS A 292 0.50 -17.40 -41.33
N ASN A 293 -0.69 -17.04 -40.85
CA ASN A 293 -0.91 -16.63 -39.46
C ASN A 293 -1.53 -17.73 -38.58
N ILE A 294 -2.00 -18.84 -39.15
CA ILE A 294 -2.80 -19.84 -38.43
C ILE A 294 -2.07 -20.44 -37.23
N ASP A 295 -0.77 -20.72 -37.37
CA ASP A 295 0.06 -21.23 -36.26
C ASP A 295 0.15 -20.21 -35.11
N ASN A 296 0.27 -18.93 -35.44
CA ASN A 296 0.31 -17.86 -34.45
C ASN A 296 -1.05 -17.68 -33.78
N ILE A 297 -2.15 -17.74 -34.53
CA ILE A 297 -3.52 -17.68 -33.98
C ILE A 297 -3.71 -18.83 -32.98
N TYR A 298 -3.36 -20.07 -33.36
CA TYR A 298 -3.50 -21.23 -32.50
C TYR A 298 -2.62 -21.15 -31.26
N LYS A 299 -1.36 -20.72 -31.41
CA LYS A 299 -0.44 -20.51 -30.29
C LYS A 299 -0.98 -19.51 -29.28
N GLU A 300 -1.51 -18.38 -29.73
CA GLU A 300 -2.04 -17.35 -28.84
C GLU A 300 -3.35 -17.81 -28.17
N LYS A 301 -4.25 -18.50 -28.88
CA LYS A 301 -5.46 -19.09 -28.27
C LYS A 301 -5.14 -20.13 -27.20
N ILE A 302 -4.20 -21.04 -27.47
CA ILE A 302 -3.74 -22.04 -26.48
C ILE A 302 -3.09 -21.35 -25.29
N SER A 303 -2.27 -20.32 -25.54
CA SER A 303 -1.61 -19.55 -24.48
C SER A 303 -2.63 -18.82 -23.60
N SER A 304 -3.69 -18.25 -24.19
CA SER A 304 -4.80 -17.65 -23.46
C SER A 304 -5.51 -18.68 -22.57
N LEU A 305 -5.79 -19.88 -23.09
CA LEU A 305 -6.38 -20.98 -22.32
C LEU A 305 -5.54 -21.38 -21.10
N ILE A 306 -4.23 -21.59 -21.30
CA ILE A 306 -3.32 -21.97 -20.23
C ILE A 306 -3.28 -20.88 -19.15
N MET A 307 -3.05 -19.63 -19.57
CA MET A 307 -2.91 -18.50 -18.64
C MET A 307 -4.22 -18.23 -17.89
N GLY A 308 -5.38 -18.33 -18.55
CA GLY A 308 -6.68 -18.21 -17.89
C GLY A 308 -6.88 -19.26 -16.80
N LEU A 309 -6.64 -20.53 -17.11
CA LEU A 309 -6.76 -21.60 -16.10
C LEU A 309 -5.72 -21.50 -14.99
N SER A 310 -4.49 -21.05 -15.28
CA SER A 310 -3.46 -20.76 -14.28
C SER A 310 -3.85 -19.58 -13.38
N CYS A 311 -4.57 -18.58 -13.89
CA CYS A 311 -5.12 -17.49 -13.09
C CYS A 311 -6.10 -18.04 -12.05
N ILE A 312 -7.04 -18.90 -12.45
CA ILE A 312 -8.00 -19.54 -11.52
C ILE A 312 -7.28 -20.37 -10.47
N GLU A 313 -6.34 -21.20 -10.89
CA GLU A 313 -5.59 -22.05 -9.97
C GLU A 313 -4.81 -21.21 -8.94
N SER A 314 -4.07 -20.20 -9.41
CA SER A 314 -3.32 -19.28 -8.55
C SER A 314 -4.24 -18.57 -7.56
N TYR A 315 -5.35 -18.02 -8.04
CA TYR A 315 -6.30 -17.29 -7.19
C TYR A 315 -6.89 -18.19 -6.10
N ILE A 316 -7.37 -19.38 -6.47
CA ILE A 316 -7.93 -20.33 -5.50
C ILE A 316 -6.88 -20.80 -4.49
N ASN A 317 -5.64 -21.04 -4.92
CA ASN A 317 -4.55 -21.40 -4.00
C ASN A 317 -4.22 -20.25 -3.04
N THR A 318 -4.10 -19.01 -3.54
CA THR A 318 -3.83 -17.83 -2.71
C THR A 318 -4.88 -17.68 -1.62
N VAL A 319 -6.16 -17.73 -2.00
CA VAL A 319 -7.27 -17.58 -1.05
C VAL A 319 -7.39 -18.80 -0.13
N GLY A 320 -7.18 -19.99 -0.67
CA GLY A 320 -7.14 -21.25 0.07
C GLY A 320 -6.10 -21.24 1.19
N CYS A 321 -4.87 -20.85 0.90
CA CYS A 321 -3.80 -20.71 1.89
C CYS A 321 -4.10 -19.62 2.94
N ILE A 322 -4.77 -18.53 2.55
CA ILE A 322 -5.07 -17.42 3.48
C ILE A 322 -6.20 -17.76 4.46
N TYR A 323 -7.28 -18.39 3.98
CA TYR A 323 -8.50 -18.59 4.78
C TYR A 323 -8.66 -20.02 5.31
N PHE A 324 -7.99 -21.00 4.69
CA PHE A 324 -8.15 -22.42 4.98
C PHE A 324 -6.80 -23.14 5.19
N GLU A 325 -5.79 -22.43 5.69
CA GLU A 325 -4.40 -22.91 5.86
C GLU A 325 -4.32 -24.35 6.41
N ASN A 326 -5.08 -24.66 7.47
CA ASN A 326 -5.04 -25.96 8.16
C ASN A 326 -5.44 -27.17 7.32
N ILE A 327 -6.17 -26.97 6.22
CA ILE A 327 -6.69 -28.06 5.37
C ILE A 327 -6.26 -27.90 3.91
N TRP A 328 -5.69 -26.76 3.53
CA TRP A 328 -5.38 -26.47 2.14
C TRP A 328 -4.22 -27.32 1.61
N ASP A 329 -3.28 -27.69 2.47
CA ASP A 329 -2.15 -28.56 2.13
C ASP A 329 -2.59 -29.94 1.60
N GLU A 330 -3.80 -30.41 1.95
CA GLU A 330 -4.38 -31.65 1.40
C GLU A 330 -4.69 -31.57 -0.10
N THR A 331 -4.69 -30.36 -0.67
CA THR A 331 -5.04 -30.11 -2.08
C THR A 331 -3.84 -30.09 -3.02
N LEU A 332 -2.61 -30.31 -2.53
CA LEU A 332 -1.38 -30.22 -3.33
C LEU A 332 -1.43 -31.13 -4.58
N ASP A 333 -1.95 -32.34 -4.44
CA ASP A 333 -2.05 -33.33 -5.52
C ASP A 333 -3.36 -33.24 -6.32
N PHE A 334 -4.26 -32.30 -5.98
CA PHE A 334 -5.53 -32.17 -6.68
C PHE A 334 -5.31 -31.56 -8.07
N ASN A 335 -5.97 -32.11 -9.08
CA ASN A 335 -6.14 -31.39 -10.34
C ASN A 335 -7.03 -30.15 -10.14
N LEU A 336 -6.96 -29.21 -11.09
CA LEU A 336 -7.69 -27.93 -10.99
C LEU A 336 -9.20 -28.11 -10.77
N LYS A 337 -9.83 -29.09 -11.44
CA LYS A 337 -11.27 -29.37 -11.28
C LYS A 337 -11.59 -29.80 -9.85
N SER A 338 -10.77 -30.67 -9.26
CA SER A 338 -10.89 -31.11 -7.87
C SER A 338 -10.62 -29.96 -6.89
N LYS A 339 -9.61 -29.11 -7.14
CA LYS A 339 -9.36 -27.89 -6.34
C LYS A 339 -10.56 -26.96 -6.33
N ILE A 340 -11.15 -26.67 -7.49
CA ILE A 340 -12.36 -25.83 -7.60
C ILE A 340 -13.52 -26.42 -6.80
N ARG A 341 -13.78 -27.73 -6.94
CA ARG A 341 -14.87 -28.39 -6.19
C ARG A 341 -14.66 -28.31 -4.69
N PHE A 342 -13.45 -28.60 -4.24
CA PHE A 342 -13.09 -28.56 -2.83
C PHE A 342 -13.22 -27.13 -2.28
N TYR A 343 -12.67 -26.14 -2.99
CA TYR A 343 -12.76 -24.74 -2.62
C TYR A 343 -14.21 -24.25 -2.51
N ILE A 344 -15.04 -24.50 -3.53
CA ILE A 344 -16.46 -24.14 -3.54
C ILE A 344 -17.19 -24.77 -2.34
N LYS A 345 -16.90 -26.03 -2.00
CA LYS A 345 -17.46 -26.71 -0.82
C LYS A 345 -17.10 -25.99 0.48
N LEU A 346 -15.86 -25.48 0.60
CA LEU A 346 -15.40 -24.77 1.79
C LEU A 346 -16.07 -23.39 1.95
N ILE A 347 -16.14 -22.61 0.86
CA ILE A 347 -16.66 -21.24 0.93
C ILE A 347 -18.19 -21.18 1.03
N SER A 348 -18.90 -22.09 0.37
CA SER A 348 -20.34 -21.93 0.18
C SER A 348 -21.17 -22.34 1.40
N LYS A 349 -20.72 -23.35 2.17
CA LYS A 349 -21.49 -23.99 3.27
C LYS A 349 -22.94 -24.39 2.91
N ARG A 350 -23.34 -24.27 1.64
CA ARG A 350 -24.67 -24.54 1.08
C ARG A 350 -24.54 -25.55 -0.04
N THR A 351 -25.58 -26.34 -0.25
CA THR A 351 -25.62 -27.38 -1.29
C THR A 351 -26.22 -26.88 -2.60
N ASP A 352 -26.96 -25.78 -2.56
CA ASP A 352 -27.82 -25.34 -3.66
C ASP A 352 -27.27 -24.06 -4.27
N PHE A 353 -26.89 -24.14 -5.54
CA PHE A 353 -26.46 -23.02 -6.38
C PHE A 353 -27.62 -22.62 -7.30
N SER A 354 -27.76 -21.32 -7.55
CA SER A 354 -28.67 -20.82 -8.58
C SER A 354 -28.20 -21.21 -9.98
N GLU A 355 -29.11 -21.14 -10.96
CA GLU A 355 -28.82 -21.51 -12.35
C GLU A 355 -27.65 -20.69 -12.94
N GLU A 356 -27.62 -19.38 -12.68
CA GLU A 356 -26.54 -18.48 -13.12
C GLU A 356 -25.16 -18.87 -12.55
N GLU A 357 -25.12 -19.27 -11.28
CA GLU A 357 -23.89 -19.71 -10.62
C GLU A 357 -23.40 -21.04 -11.20
N LEU A 358 -24.34 -21.97 -11.47
CA LEU A 358 -24.02 -23.24 -12.12
C LEU A 358 -23.49 -23.03 -13.54
N ILE A 359 -24.06 -22.11 -14.31
CA ILE A 359 -23.57 -21.76 -15.65
C ILE A 359 -22.11 -21.27 -15.56
N THR A 360 -21.83 -20.35 -14.63
CA THR A 360 -20.48 -19.79 -14.44
C THR A 360 -19.46 -20.88 -14.08
N ILE A 361 -19.82 -21.79 -13.16
CA ILE A 361 -18.97 -22.92 -12.77
C ILE A 361 -18.75 -23.88 -13.94
N ASN A 362 -19.81 -24.20 -14.69
CA ASN A 362 -19.74 -25.11 -15.82
C ASN A 362 -18.91 -24.57 -16.97
N ASN A 363 -18.90 -23.25 -17.20
CA ASN A 363 -18.04 -22.61 -18.20
C ASN A 363 -16.55 -22.87 -17.92
N ILE A 364 -16.13 -22.76 -16.66
CA ILE A 364 -14.75 -23.10 -16.24
C ILE A 364 -14.47 -24.58 -16.43
N TYR A 365 -15.40 -25.47 -16.05
CA TYR A 365 -15.22 -26.91 -16.32
C TYR A 365 -15.14 -27.23 -17.81
N GLY A 366 -15.85 -26.49 -18.65
CA GLY A 366 -15.73 -26.56 -20.11
C GLY A 366 -14.32 -26.20 -20.58
N LEU A 367 -13.73 -25.12 -20.05
CA LEU A 367 -12.35 -24.73 -20.36
C LEU A 367 -11.32 -25.77 -19.89
N ILE A 368 -11.50 -26.34 -18.69
CA ILE A 368 -10.62 -27.42 -18.18
C ILE A 368 -10.69 -28.64 -19.09
N LYS A 369 -11.90 -29.06 -19.46
CA LYS A 369 -12.11 -30.19 -20.38
C LYS A 369 -11.45 -29.91 -21.74
N LEU A 370 -11.63 -28.70 -22.28
CA LEU A 370 -10.99 -28.27 -23.53
C LEU A 370 -9.47 -28.37 -23.45
N LYS A 371 -8.86 -27.93 -22.34
CA LYS A 371 -7.42 -28.11 -22.11
C LYS A 371 -7.05 -29.59 -22.11
N GLU A 372 -7.74 -30.43 -21.34
CA GLU A 372 -7.46 -31.87 -21.30
C GLU A 372 -7.56 -32.51 -22.70
N GLU A 373 -8.57 -32.16 -23.49
CA GLU A 373 -8.77 -32.65 -24.87
C GLU A 373 -7.69 -32.18 -25.87
N ILE A 374 -7.01 -31.06 -25.60
CA ILE A 374 -5.91 -30.56 -26.42
C ILE A 374 -4.58 -31.21 -26.03
N PHE A 375 -4.33 -31.36 -24.72
CA PHE A 375 -3.02 -31.80 -24.20
C PHE A 375 -2.88 -33.32 -24.03
N ASN A 376 -3.98 -34.04 -23.81
CA ASN A 376 -3.97 -35.49 -23.61
C ASN A 376 -4.42 -36.26 -24.87
N ASN A 377 -4.14 -35.73 -26.06
CA ASN A 377 -4.51 -36.39 -27.31
C ASN A 377 -3.57 -37.60 -27.58
N ASP A 378 -4.16 -38.78 -27.81
CA ASP A 378 -3.48 -40.05 -28.11
C ASP A 378 -2.77 -40.07 -29.48
N LYS A 379 -2.70 -38.93 -30.17
CA LYS A 379 -2.11 -38.75 -31.52
C LYS A 379 -2.79 -39.58 -32.60
N SER A 380 -4.02 -40.05 -32.36
CA SER A 380 -4.84 -40.68 -33.39
C SER A 380 -5.29 -39.66 -34.44
N PHE A 381 -5.38 -40.09 -35.69
CA PHE A 381 -6.04 -39.29 -36.72
C PHE A 381 -7.52 -39.17 -36.41
N GLU A 382 -8.05 -37.98 -36.65
CA GLU A 382 -9.33 -37.54 -36.15
C GLU A 382 -10.03 -36.84 -37.34
N ASP A 383 -11.28 -37.23 -37.65
CA ASP A 383 -11.97 -36.79 -38.87
C ASP A 383 -12.30 -35.28 -38.84
N SER A 384 -12.06 -34.59 -39.96
CA SER A 384 -12.44 -33.18 -40.09
C SER A 384 -13.96 -33.02 -40.05
N THR A 385 -14.43 -31.87 -39.53
CA THR A 385 -15.86 -31.59 -39.40
C THR A 385 -16.30 -30.47 -40.34
N ILE A 386 -17.57 -30.43 -40.71
CA ILE A 386 -18.15 -29.31 -41.48
C ILE A 386 -18.70 -28.28 -40.49
N ASP A 387 -18.25 -27.04 -40.61
CA ASP A 387 -18.76 -25.88 -39.87
C ASP A 387 -19.03 -24.73 -40.86
N ASN A 388 -20.24 -24.18 -40.86
CA ASN A 388 -20.69 -23.15 -41.81
C ASN A 388 -20.31 -23.43 -43.28
N ASN A 389 -20.55 -24.66 -43.76
CA ASN A 389 -20.18 -25.14 -45.11
C ASN A 389 -18.67 -25.16 -45.42
N THR A 390 -17.81 -25.06 -44.41
CA THR A 390 -16.35 -25.18 -44.54
C THR A 390 -15.84 -26.42 -43.81
N ILE A 391 -14.86 -27.11 -44.39
CA ILE A 391 -14.21 -28.25 -43.73
C ILE A 391 -13.18 -27.67 -42.76
N VAL A 392 -13.33 -27.96 -41.47
CA VAL A 392 -12.44 -27.49 -40.40
C VAL A 392 -11.79 -28.67 -39.69
N SER A 393 -10.50 -28.51 -39.36
CA SER A 393 -9.78 -29.49 -38.55
C SER A 393 -10.34 -29.51 -37.12
N ILE A 394 -10.17 -30.63 -36.42
CA ILE A 394 -10.66 -30.74 -35.03
C ILE A 394 -9.97 -29.74 -34.11
N LEU A 395 -8.68 -29.45 -34.32
CA LEU A 395 -8.00 -28.41 -33.55
C LEU A 395 -8.61 -27.03 -33.80
N ASN A 396 -8.94 -26.69 -35.06
CA ASN A 396 -9.60 -25.42 -35.36
C ASN A 396 -10.94 -25.31 -34.64
N LYS A 397 -11.73 -26.39 -34.66
CA LYS A 397 -13.02 -26.46 -33.97
C LYS A 397 -12.88 -26.29 -32.46
N LYS A 398 -11.94 -26.98 -31.84
CA LYS A 398 -11.62 -26.86 -30.40
C LYS A 398 -11.21 -25.43 -30.05
N LEU A 399 -10.38 -24.79 -30.87
CA LEU A 399 -9.92 -23.42 -30.65
C LEU A 399 -10.94 -22.33 -31.02
N SER A 400 -12.02 -22.69 -31.71
CA SER A 400 -13.15 -21.80 -32.02
C SER A 400 -14.29 -21.95 -30.99
N ASN A 401 -14.06 -22.71 -29.91
CA ASN A 401 -15.03 -22.89 -28.83
C ASN A 401 -15.42 -21.54 -28.22
N GLU A 402 -16.72 -21.32 -28.04
CA GLU A 402 -17.29 -20.07 -27.51
C GLU A 402 -16.72 -19.70 -26.13
N ASN A 403 -16.47 -20.69 -25.26
CA ASN A 403 -15.88 -20.42 -23.96
C ASN A 403 -14.44 -19.90 -24.09
N LEU A 404 -13.68 -20.36 -25.09
CA LEU A 404 -12.32 -19.86 -25.31
C LEU A 404 -12.33 -18.45 -25.91
N VAL A 405 -13.29 -18.14 -26.77
CA VAL A 405 -13.44 -16.80 -27.37
C VAL A 405 -13.78 -15.74 -26.30
N ASN A 406 -14.50 -16.15 -25.26
CA ASN A 406 -14.95 -15.32 -24.14
C ASN A 406 -14.20 -15.64 -22.82
N ILE A 407 -12.98 -16.19 -22.91
CA ILE A 407 -12.26 -16.67 -21.72
C ILE A 407 -11.98 -15.55 -20.70
N ASP A 408 -11.68 -14.34 -21.16
CA ASP A 408 -11.46 -13.17 -20.30
C ASP A 408 -12.67 -12.83 -19.43
N ILE A 409 -13.88 -12.95 -20.00
CA ILE A 409 -15.16 -12.74 -19.32
C ILE A 409 -15.43 -13.90 -18.36
N ILE A 410 -15.30 -15.15 -18.84
CA ILE A 410 -15.59 -16.35 -18.04
C ILE A 410 -14.69 -16.43 -16.79
N ILE A 411 -13.40 -16.13 -16.94
CA ILE A 411 -12.44 -16.11 -15.83
C ILE A 411 -12.83 -15.03 -14.82
N LYS A 412 -13.19 -13.85 -15.31
CA LYS A 412 -13.61 -12.73 -14.47
C LYS A 412 -14.88 -13.02 -13.69
N ASP A 413 -15.92 -13.52 -14.37
CA ASP A 413 -17.22 -13.81 -13.75
C ASP A 413 -17.08 -14.92 -12.70
N PHE A 414 -16.26 -15.93 -12.97
CA PHE A 414 -15.98 -16.96 -11.99
C PHE A 414 -15.28 -16.43 -10.74
N ILE A 415 -14.29 -15.54 -10.88
CA ILE A 415 -13.62 -14.92 -9.73
C ILE A 415 -14.57 -14.03 -8.94
N ILE A 416 -15.44 -13.28 -9.62
CA ILE A 416 -16.48 -12.48 -8.97
C ILE A 416 -17.42 -13.37 -8.17
N LEU A 417 -17.89 -14.46 -8.78
CA LEU A 417 -18.77 -15.43 -8.16
C LEU A 417 -18.17 -16.01 -6.88
N ILE A 418 -16.97 -16.58 -6.95
CA ILE A 418 -16.36 -17.23 -5.78
C ILE A 418 -15.97 -16.22 -4.70
N SER A 419 -15.61 -14.99 -5.06
CA SER A 419 -15.38 -13.91 -4.10
C SER A 419 -16.68 -13.55 -3.39
N SER A 420 -17.79 -13.45 -4.13
CA SER A 420 -19.11 -13.14 -3.58
C SER A 420 -19.60 -14.23 -2.62
N ILE A 421 -19.50 -15.51 -3.03
CA ILE A 421 -19.87 -16.65 -2.18
C ILE A 421 -19.03 -16.67 -0.90
N GLY A 422 -17.72 -16.40 -1.01
CA GLY A 422 -16.80 -16.39 0.13
C GLY A 422 -16.85 -15.12 1.00
N ASN A 423 -17.68 -14.11 0.63
CA ASN A 423 -17.67 -12.78 1.23
C ASN A 423 -16.26 -12.14 1.28
N MET A 424 -15.51 -12.29 0.19
CA MET A 424 -14.14 -11.84 0.02
C MET A 424 -14.10 -10.57 -0.83
N LYS A 425 -13.12 -9.72 -0.57
CA LYS A 425 -12.87 -8.54 -1.41
C LYS A 425 -12.40 -9.00 -2.79
N LEU A 426 -12.97 -8.41 -3.84
CA LEU A 426 -12.51 -8.66 -5.21
C LEU A 426 -11.04 -8.29 -5.37
N PRO A 427 -10.25 -9.09 -6.11
CA PRO A 427 -8.87 -8.74 -6.39
C PRO A 427 -8.79 -7.43 -7.19
N PHE A 428 -7.86 -6.56 -6.80
CA PHE A 428 -7.70 -5.24 -7.41
C PHE A 428 -7.37 -5.31 -8.91
N TRP A 429 -6.61 -6.33 -9.32
CA TRP A 429 -6.17 -6.51 -10.70
C TRP A 429 -7.33 -6.83 -11.66
N LEU A 430 -8.47 -7.28 -11.14
CA LEU A 430 -9.68 -7.55 -11.94
C LEU A 430 -10.40 -6.27 -12.41
N LYS A 431 -10.06 -5.13 -11.80
CA LYS A 431 -10.61 -3.80 -12.14
C LYS A 431 -9.75 -3.03 -13.15
N ILE A 432 -8.57 -3.55 -13.51
CA ILE A 432 -7.66 -2.89 -14.46
C ILE A 432 -8.30 -2.97 -15.84
N LYS A 433 -8.66 -1.80 -16.40
CA LYS A 433 -9.07 -1.61 -17.80
C LYS A 433 -7.97 -0.86 -18.54
#